data_AF-A0A7J4MUD8-F1
#
_entry.id   AF-A0A7J4MUD8-F1
#
_cell.length_a   1.000
_cell.length_b   1.000
_cell.length_c   1.000
_cell.angle_alpha   90.00
_cell.angle_beta   90.00
_cell.angle_gamma   90.00
#
_symmetry.space_group_name_H-M   'P 1'
#
loop_
_entity.id
_entity.type
_entity.pdbx_description
1 polymer ?
#
loop_
_entity_poly.entity_id
_entity_poly.type
_entity_poly.pdbx_seq_one_letter_code
_entity_poly.pdbx_strand_id
1 'polypeptide(L)' 'MKVKEWCMFCGECAGVCPRNLIEVRETSIRFSEDMCKECNICIDACPVRALER' A
#
# COMPACT_ATOMS: atom_id res chain seq x y z
N MET A 1 -3.71 -2.79 -7.29
CA MET A 1 -2.39 -2.34 -6.75
C MET A 1 -1.43 -3.51 -6.81
N LYS A 2 -0.28 -3.35 -7.46
CA LYS A 2 0.78 -4.36 -7.51
C LYS A 2 1.78 -4.13 -6.39
N VAL A 3 2.16 -5.22 -5.71
CA VAL A 3 3.18 -5.23 -4.66
C VAL A 3 4.40 -5.99 -5.18
N LYS A 4 5.56 -5.33 -5.20
CA LYS A 4 6.82 -5.90 -5.65
C LYS A 4 7.44 -6.79 -4.57
N GLU A 5 8.30 -7.72 -4.97
CA GLU A 5 8.88 -8.76 -4.10
C GLU A 5 9.72 -8.21 -2.93
N TRP A 6 10.33 -7.03 -3.08
CA TRP A 6 11.12 -6.37 -2.04
C TRP A 6 10.27 -5.54 -1.06
N CYS A 7 8.95 -5.69 -1.08
CA CYS A 7 8.10 -5.11 -0.04
C CYS A 7 8.46 -5.71 1.32
N MET A 8 8.80 -4.86 2.28
CA MET A 8 9.19 -5.25 3.63
C MET A 8 8.04 -5.22 4.64
N PHE A 9 6.79 -5.10 4.18
CA PHE A 9 5.58 -5.06 5.02
C PHE A 9 5.64 -4.04 6.17
N CYS A 10 6.27 -2.87 5.95
CA CYS A 10 6.49 -1.86 6.99
C CYS A 10 5.22 -1.14 7.48
N GLY A 11 4.12 -1.20 6.73
CA GLY A 11 2.86 -0.56 7.12
C GLY A 11 2.70 0.91 6.75
N GLU A 12 3.73 1.58 6.22
CA GLU A 12 3.66 3.02 5.87
C GLU A 12 2.49 3.34 4.93
N CYS A 13 2.31 2.51 3.89
CA CYS A 13 1.21 2.66 2.93
C CYS A 13 -0.19 2.56 3.58
N ALA A 14 -0.34 1.76 4.64
CA ALA A 14 -1.58 1.68 5.41
C ALA A 14 -1.79 2.93 6.26
N GLY A 15 -0.74 3.45 6.89
CA GLY A 15 -0.79 4.67 7.71
C GLY A 15 -1.18 5.92 6.93
N VAL A 16 -0.70 6.04 5.68
CA VAL A 16 -1.00 7.21 4.83
C VAL A 16 -2.31 7.10 4.05
N CYS A 17 -2.98 5.95 4.06
CA CYS A 17 -4.21 5.78 3.28
C CYS A 17 -5.38 6.49 3.98
N PRO A 18 -5.92 7.61 3.44
CA PRO A 18 -6.98 8.36 4.12
C PRO A 18 -8.31 7.60 4.21
N ARG A 19 -8.43 6.49 3.48
CA ARG A 19 -9.61 5.62 3.42
C ARG A 19 -9.39 4.28 4.11
N ASN A 20 -8.22 4.07 4.74
CA ASN A 20 -7.87 2.82 5.43
C ASN A 20 -8.11 1.56 4.58
N LEU A 21 -7.70 1.61 3.30
CA LEU A 21 -7.96 0.52 2.33
C LEU A 21 -6.85 -0.52 2.26
N ILE A 22 -5.78 -0.33 3.01
CA ILE A 22 -4.59 -1.18 2.98
C ILE A 22 -4.43 -1.80 4.37
N GLU A 23 -4.46 -3.13 4.42
CA GLU A 23 -4.16 -3.92 5.61
C GLU A 23 -2.80 -4.61 5.38
N VAL A 24 -1.84 -4.35 6.26
CA VAL A 24 -0.50 -4.96 6.20
C VAL A 24 -0.40 -6.03 7.30
N ARG A 25 0.01 -7.23 6.90
CA ARG A 25 0.30 -8.37 7.76
C ARG A 25 1.80 -8.69 7.69
N GLU A 26 2.27 -9.62 8.52
CA GLU A 26 3.69 -9.99 8.60
C GLU A 26 4.34 -10.33 7.25
N THR A 27 3.58 -10.95 6.35
CA THR A 27 4.09 -11.46 5.06
C THR A 27 3.17 -11.15 3.88
N SER A 28 2.13 -10.33 4.06
CA SER A 28 1.16 -10.03 3.01
C SER A 28 0.54 -8.65 3.15
N ILE A 29 0.03 -8.12 2.04
CA ILE A 29 -0.76 -6.89 2.00
C ILE A 29 -2.11 -7.24 1.39
N ARG A 30 -3.18 -6.79 2.03
CA ARG A 30 -4.54 -6.82 1.49
C ARG A 30 -4.95 -5.39 1.11
N PHE A 31 -5.50 -5.23 -0.08
CA PHE A 31 -5.93 -3.94 -0.60
C PHE A 31 -7.38 -4.01 -1.10
N SER A 32 -8.21 -3.07 -0.65
CA SER A 32 -9.60 -2.92 -1.07
C SER A 32 -9.70 -1.92 -2.22
N GLU A 33 -9.90 -2.41 -3.45
CA GLU A 33 -9.94 -1.58 -4.66
C GLU A 33 -11.24 -0.77 -4.80
N ASP A 34 -12.36 -1.28 -4.26
CA ASP A 34 -13.72 -0.75 -4.47
C ASP A 34 -13.87 0.74 -4.09
N MET A 35 -13.11 1.18 -3.09
CA MET A 35 -13.19 2.53 -2.52
C MET A 35 -11.96 3.38 -2.82
N CYS A 36 -11.01 2.85 -3.60
CA CYS A 36 -9.81 3.58 -3.97
C CYS A 36 -10.16 4.77 -4.88
N LYS A 37 -9.67 5.96 -4.53
CA LYS A 37 -9.80 7.18 -5.35
C LYS A 37 -8.49 7.58 -6.01
N GLU A 38 -7.61 6.60 -6.24
CA GLU A 38 -6.54 6.79 -7.21
C GLU A 38 -5.54 7.91 -6.87
N CYS A 39 -5.43 8.26 -5.58
CA CYS A 39 -4.69 9.42 -5.10
C CYS A 39 -3.17 9.25 -5.04
N ASN A 40 -2.66 8.04 -5.31
CA ASN A 40 -1.22 7.68 -5.36
C ASN A 40 -0.37 7.93 -4.09
N ILE A 41 -0.96 8.46 -3.02
CA ILE A 41 -0.28 8.73 -1.73
C ILE A 41 0.47 7.50 -1.19
N CYS A 42 -0.13 6.30 -1.28
CA CYS A 42 0.53 5.07 -0.83
C CYS A 42 1.77 4.71 -1.66
N ILE A 43 1.78 5.02 -2.96
CA ILE A 43 2.92 4.79 -3.85
C ILE A 43 4.06 5.75 -3.49
N ASP A 44 3.74 7.03 -3.32
CA ASP A 44 4.71 8.08 -3.02
C ASP A 44 5.33 7.93 -1.63
N ALA A 45 4.54 7.48 -0.65
CA ALA A 45 5.02 7.24 0.71
C ALA A 45 5.90 5.99 0.84
N CYS A 46 5.90 5.08 -0.15
CA CYS A 46 6.64 3.83 -0.03
C CYS A 46 8.16 4.09 -0.10
N PRO A 47 8.92 3.88 0.99
CA PRO A 47 10.34 4.25 1.04
C PRO A 47 11.20 3.43 0.09
N VAL A 48 10.77 2.19 -0.19
CA VAL A 48 11.45 1.24 -1.08
C VAL A 48 10.80 1.16 -2.47
N ARG A 49 9.81 2.02 -2.76
CA ARG A 49 9.07 2.05 -4.05
C ARG A 49 8.57 0.66 -4.48
N ALA A 50 8.07 -0.11 -3.52
CA ALA A 50 7.56 -1.46 -3.75
C ALA A 50 6.10 -1.51 -4.23
N LEU A 51 5.41 -0.37 -4.30
CA LEU A 51 4.02 -0.28 -4.72
C LEU A 51 3.94 0.34 -6.12
N GLU A 52 3.11 -0.27 -6.97
CA GLU A 52 2.82 0.19 -8.31
C GLU A 52 1.33 -0.03 -8.62
N ARG A 53 0.81 0.63 -9.65
CA ARG A 53 -0.54 0.35 -10.14
C ARG A 53 -0.62 -0.95 -10.95
#